data_AF-A0A1F4WG25-F1
#
_entry.id   AF-A0A1F4WG25-F1
#
_cell.length_a   1.000
_cell.length_b   1.000
_cell.length_c   1.000
_cell.angle_alpha   90.00
_cell.angle_beta   90.00
_cell.angle_gamma   90.00
#
_symmetry.space_group_name_H-M   'P 1'
#
loop_
_entity.id
_entity.type
_entity.pdbx_description
1 polymer ?
#
loop_
_entity_poly.entity_id
_entity_poly.type
_entity_poly.pdbx_seq_one_letter_code
_entity_poly.pdbx_strand_id
1 'polypeptide(L)' 'MTNKKQRLTLFINPALIKHAKAQAVVEEITLTSLVERALIKHLPKETVFKKEAIRVDFDS' A
#
# COMPACT_ATOMS: atom_id res chain seq x y z
N MET A 1 -14.46 -1.27 -18.28
CA MET A 1 -14.11 -1.75 -16.93
C MET A 1 -13.16 -0.75 -16.30
N THR A 2 -13.53 -0.09 -15.21
CA THR A 2 -12.73 0.98 -14.61
C THR A 2 -11.70 0.39 -13.65
N ASN A 3 -10.41 0.62 -13.92
CA ASN A 3 -9.34 0.26 -12.99
C ASN A 3 -9.44 1.15 -11.74
N LYS A 4 -9.80 0.56 -10.60
CA LYS A 4 -9.95 1.27 -9.31
C LYS A 4 -8.65 1.40 -8.53
N LYS A 5 -7.52 0.95 -9.06
CA LYS A 5 -6.22 1.04 -8.37
C LYS A 5 -5.65 2.44 -8.44
N GLN A 6 -5.13 2.93 -7.33
CA GLN A 6 -4.40 4.19 -7.25
C GLN A 6 -2.89 3.95 -7.38
N ARG A 7 -2.20 4.76 -8.17
CA ARG A 7 -0.73 4.73 -8.26
C ARG A 7 -0.13 5.45 -7.05
N LEU A 8 0.78 4.78 -6.34
CA LEU A 8 1.56 5.33 -5.23
C LEU A 8 3.06 5.33 -5.60
N THR A 9 3.78 6.37 -5.20
CA THR A 9 5.26 6.40 -5.25
C THR A 9 5.79 6.36 -3.83
N LEU A 10 6.73 5.45 -3.54
CA LEU A 10 7.36 5.30 -2.23
C LEU A 10 8.88 5.10 -2.39
N PHE A 11 9.66 5.75 -1.53
CA PHE A 11 11.09 5.46 -1.40
C PHE A 11 11.29 4.32 -0.39
N ILE A 12 11.97 3.26 -0.81
CA ILE A 12 12.16 2.03 -0.03
C ILE A 12 13.64 1.67 -0.02
N ASN A 13 14.13 1.04 1.05
CA ASN A 13 15.47 0.49 1.11
C ASN A 13 15.73 -0.46 -0.10
N PRO A 14 16.82 -0.26 -0.88
CA PRO A 14 17.14 -1.08 -2.03
C PRO A 14 17.31 -2.57 -1.74
N ALA A 15 17.74 -2.95 -0.53
CA ALA A 15 17.83 -4.35 -0.15
C ALA A 15 16.43 -4.99 -0.07
N LEU A 16 15.47 -4.30 0.56
CA LEU A 16 14.09 -4.79 0.70
C LEU A 16 13.42 -5.01 -0.65
N ILE A 17 13.58 -4.07 -1.59
CA ILE A 17 12.96 -4.21 -2.92
C ILE A 17 13.59 -5.36 -3.73
N LYS A 18 14.87 -5.66 -3.55
CA LYS A 18 15.53 -6.82 -4.18
C LYS A 18 14.93 -8.13 -3.64
N HIS A 19 14.81 -8.26 -2.33
CA HIS A 19 14.20 -9.43 -1.71
C HIS A 19 12.73 -9.60 -2.11
N ALA A 20 11.94 -8.52 -2.11
CA ALA A 20 10.54 -8.56 -2.52
C ALA A 20 10.38 -9.00 -3.99
N LYS A 21 11.25 -8.54 -4.89
CA LYS A 21 11.24 -8.98 -6.29
C LYS A 21 11.56 -10.47 -6.42
N ALA A 22 12.58 -10.96 -5.73
CA ALA A 22 12.92 -12.37 -5.72
C ALA A 22 11.75 -13.23 -5.20
N GLN A 23 11.12 -12.81 -4.08
CA GLN A 23 9.96 -13.48 -3.51
C GLN A 23 8.78 -13.53 -4.49
N ALA A 24 8.49 -12.43 -5.19
CA ALA A 24 7.41 -12.36 -6.16
C ALA A 24 7.61 -13.35 -7.32
N VAL A 25 8.87 -13.55 -7.77
CA VAL A 25 9.21 -14.54 -8.80
C VAL A 25 8.99 -15.97 -8.28
N VAL A 26 9.44 -16.28 -7.07
CA VAL A 26 9.28 -17.62 -6.46
C VAL A 26 7.80 -17.97 -6.25
N GLU A 27 6.97 -16.99 -5.90
CA GLU A 27 5.52 -17.17 -5.72
C GLU A 27 4.71 -17.04 -7.03
N GLU A 28 5.36 -16.82 -8.17
CA GLU A 28 4.70 -16.60 -9.48
C GLU A 28 3.64 -15.48 -9.45
N ILE A 29 3.86 -14.44 -8.63
CA ILE A 29 2.98 -13.27 -8.52
C ILE A 29 3.68 -11.98 -8.92
N THR A 30 2.90 -10.92 -9.13
CA THR A 30 3.48 -9.59 -9.35
C THR A 30 4.00 -8.98 -8.05
N LEU A 31 5.01 -8.12 -8.16
CA LEU A 31 5.48 -7.32 -7.03
C LEU A 31 4.35 -6.46 -6.42
N THR A 32 3.44 -5.96 -7.26
CA THR A 32 2.24 -5.23 -6.80
C THR A 32 1.36 -6.11 -5.92
N SER A 33 1.07 -7.34 -6.34
CA SER A 33 0.29 -8.31 -5.55
C SER A 33 0.97 -8.68 -4.23
N LEU A 34 2.30 -8.85 -4.24
CA LEU A 34 3.07 -9.12 -3.02
C LEU A 34 2.96 -7.96 -2.02
N VAL A 35 3.13 -6.73 -2.49
CA VAL A 35 3.01 -5.52 -1.65
C VAL A 35 1.59 -5.35 -1.13
N GLU A 36 0.56 -5.54 -1.96
CA GLU A 36 -0.85 -5.48 -1.53
C GLU A 36 -1.13 -6.48 -0.40
N ARG A 37 -0.67 -7.73 -0.53
CA ARG A 37 -0.80 -8.75 0.52
C ARG A 37 -0.07 -8.36 1.80
N ALA A 38 1.14 -7.82 1.68
CA ALA A 38 1.92 -7.37 2.83
C ALA A 38 1.22 -6.22 3.57
N LEU A 39 0.65 -5.26 2.83
CA LEU A 39 -0.11 -4.15 3.41
C LEU A 39 -1.38 -4.63 4.11
N ILE A 40 -2.16 -5.51 3.48
CA ILE A 40 -3.37 -6.11 4.08
C ILE A 40 -3.02 -6.85 5.36
N LYS A 41 -1.93 -7.63 5.36
CA LYS A 41 -1.45 -8.37 6.55
C LYS A 41 -1.08 -7.43 7.71
N HIS A 42 -0.68 -6.19 7.42
CA HIS A 42 -0.35 -5.18 8.43
C HIS A 42 -1.54 -4.31 8.83
N LEU A 43 -2.72 -4.50 8.22
CA LEU A 43 -3.91 -3.80 8.68
C LEU A 43 -4.29 -4.30 10.08
N PRO A 44 -4.73 -3.40 10.98
CA PRO A 44 -5.24 -3.81 12.27
C PRO A 44 -6.49 -4.69 12.11
N LYS A 45 -6.71 -5.61 13.05
CA LYS A 45 -7.91 -6.48 13.05
C LYS A 45 -9.21 -5.67 13.11
N GLU A 46 -9.16 -4.54 13.81
CA GLU A 46 -10.24 -3.56 13.85
C GLU A 46 -9.69 -2.25 13.29
N THR A 47 -10.20 -1.84 12.12
CA THR A 47 -9.91 -0.52 11.58
C THR A 47 -10.78 0.51 12.30
N VAL A 48 -10.31 0.99 13.45
CA VAL A 48 -10.93 2.13 14.14
C VAL A 48 -10.60 3.37 13.32
N PHE A 49 -11.47 3.71 12.37
CA PHE A 49 -11.43 5.00 11.69
C PHE A 49 -11.77 6.10 12.69
N LYS A 50 -10.76 6.64 13.39
CA LYS A 50 -10.93 7.95 14.04
C LYS A 50 -11.10 8.95 12.90
N LYS A 51 -12.30 9.54 12.79
CA LYS A 51 -12.53 10.69 11.92
C LYS A 51 -11.51 11.75 12.33
N GLU A 52 -10.47 11.96 11.55
CA GLU A 52 -9.71 13.20 11.66
C GLU A 52 -10.65 14.32 11.23
N ALA A 53 -10.86 15.28 12.13
CA ALA A 53 -11.58 16.50 11.80
C ALA A 53 -10.72 17.30 10.84
N ILE A 54 -10.87 17.05 9.54
CA ILE A 54 -10.30 17.92 8.51
C ILE A 54 -11.05 19.25 8.62
N ARG A 55 -10.47 20.22 9.34
CA ARG A 55 -10.84 21.63 9.22
C ARG A 55 -10.30 22.10 7.88
N VAL A 56 -11.19 22.21 6.90
CA VAL A 56 -10.92 22.98 5.69
C VAL A 56 -11.44 24.38 6.01
N ASP A 57 -10.55 25.26 6.44
CA ASP A 57 -10.85 26.67 6.53
C ASP A 57 -10.77 27.21 5.09
N PHE A 58 -11.94 27.41 4.46
CA PHE A 58 -12.04 28.18 3.23
C PHE A 58 -12.11 29.65 3.63
N ASP A 59 -10.96 30.31 3.71
CA ASP A 59 -10.92 31.76 3.79
C ASP A 59 -11.55 32.34 2.51
N SER A 60 -12.55 33.21 2.71
CA SER A 60 -13.31 33.93 1.68
C SER A 60 -12.65 35.25 1.30
#